data_AF-A0A848SLA6-F1
#
_entry.id   AF-A0A848SLA6-F1
#
_cell.length_a   1.000
_cell.length_b   1.000
_cell.length_c   1.000
_cell.angle_alpha   90.00
_cell.angle_beta   90.00
_cell.angle_gamma   90.00
#
_symmetry.space_group_name_H-M   'P 1'
#
loop_
_entity.id
_entity.type
_entity.pdbx_description
1 polymer ?
#
loop_
_entity_poly.entity_id
_entity_poly.type
_entity_poly.pdbx_seq_one_letter_code
_entity_poly.pdbx_strand_id
1 'polypeptide(L)'
;GGLHRLELANGASLQARSLILATGARWRELGVPGEADYRNKGVAYCPHCDGPLFKGKRVAVVGGGNSGVEATIDLAGIVEHVTLIEFDANLRADEVLQAKLRSLSNVDILVNAHTSEITGANGRVDGLVYKDRETGNEHRLQLAGVFVQIGLVPNTEWLDGSGLALSKHGEIVIDDEGRTNLPSILAAGDCTTVPYKQIVVAMGEGSKAGLSAFDFLIRNAPEEQVAQAA
;
A
#
# COMPACT_ATOMS: atom_id res chain seq x y z
N GLY A 1 22.62 15.11 19.00
CA GLY A 1 23.27 13.97 19.65
C GLY A 1 22.79 13.78 21.08
N GLY A 2 21.48 13.88 21.32
CA GLY A 2 20.84 13.56 22.60
C GLY A 2 19.86 12.41 22.43
N LEU A 3 19.01 12.16 23.43
CA LEU A 3 17.93 11.18 23.33
C LEU A 3 16.75 11.76 22.55
N HIS A 4 16.17 10.98 21.65
CA HIS A 4 14.85 11.22 21.08
C HIS A 4 13.79 10.81 22.08
N ARG A 5 12.68 11.56 22.13
CA ARG A 5 11.50 11.20 22.92
C ARG A 5 10.37 10.78 21.99
N LEU A 6 9.79 9.61 22.26
CA LEU A 6 8.55 9.14 21.63
C LEU A 6 7.42 9.20 22.67
N GLU A 7 6.34 9.91 22.34
CA GLU A 7 5.15 9.96 23.18
C GLU A 7 4.11 8.97 22.64
N LEU A 8 3.57 8.16 23.53
CA LEU A 8 2.57 7.15 23.21
C LEU A 8 1.16 7.71 23.48
N ALA A 9 0.16 7.18 22.78
CA ALA A 9 -1.23 7.64 22.92
C ALA A 9 -1.81 7.52 24.34
N ASN A 10 -1.23 6.66 25.18
CA ASN A 10 -1.60 6.51 26.59
C ASN A 10 -0.90 7.52 27.53
N GLY A 11 -0.16 8.49 26.99
CA GLY A 11 0.57 9.50 27.74
C GLY A 11 1.94 9.07 28.27
N ALA A 12 2.34 7.80 28.05
CA ALA A 12 3.70 7.37 28.38
C ALA A 12 4.72 7.96 27.40
N SER A 13 5.97 8.09 27.83
CA SER A 13 7.08 8.50 26.96
C SER A 13 8.25 7.54 27.05
N LEU A 14 8.87 7.29 25.91
CA LEU A 14 10.09 6.50 25.78
C LEU A 14 11.22 7.40 25.30
N GLN A 15 12.45 7.06 25.69
CA GLN A 15 13.65 7.75 25.23
C GLN A 15 14.61 6.78 24.58
N ALA A 16 15.21 7.18 23.45
CA ALA A 16 16.16 6.35 22.71
C ALA A 16 17.25 7.18 22.05
N ARG A 17 18.46 6.61 21.92
CA ARG A 17 19.58 7.23 21.17
C ARG A 17 19.37 7.17 19.66
N SER A 18 18.64 6.15 19.18
CA SER A 18 18.30 5.95 17.78
C SER A 18 16.88 5.40 17.69
N LEU A 19 16.14 5.80 16.66
CA LEU A 19 14.78 5.33 16.39
C LEU A 19 14.73 4.65 15.00
N ILE A 20 13.92 3.60 14.89
CA ILE A 20 13.55 2.99 13.62
C ILE A 20 12.02 3.06 13.51
N LEU A 21 11.52 3.81 12.54
CA LEU A 21 10.10 3.98 12.27
C LEU A 21 9.64 2.91 11.27
N ALA A 22 8.86 1.94 11.74
CA ALA A 22 8.36 0.83 10.92
C ALA A 22 6.85 0.65 11.10
N THR A 23 6.10 1.76 11.01
CA THR A 23 4.65 1.80 11.29
C THR A 23 3.78 1.24 10.15
N GLY A 24 4.40 0.86 9.04
CA GLY A 24 3.73 0.28 7.87
C GLY A 24 2.74 1.25 7.21
N ALA A 25 1.78 0.68 6.50
CA ALA A 25 0.75 1.42 5.81
C ALA A 25 -0.59 0.68 5.90
N ARG A 26 -1.68 1.37 5.54
CA ARG A 26 -3.01 0.80 5.41
C ARG A 26 -3.56 1.05 4.01
N TRP A 27 -4.23 0.06 3.45
CA TRP A 27 -4.95 0.23 2.21
C TRP A 27 -6.19 1.08 2.45
N ARG A 28 -6.52 1.95 1.49
CA ARG A 28 -7.82 2.60 1.48
C ARG A 28 -8.89 1.56 1.22
N GLU A 29 -9.97 1.63 1.99
CA GLU A 29 -11.14 0.76 1.86
C GLU A 29 -12.19 1.49 1.01
N LEU A 30 -12.98 0.74 0.25
CA LEU A 30 -14.11 1.27 -0.54
C LEU A 30 -15.22 1.80 0.37
N GLY A 31 -15.38 1.19 1.56
CA GLY A 31 -16.43 1.54 2.52
C GLY A 31 -17.82 1.11 2.07
N VAL A 32 -17.92 0.07 1.24
CA VAL A 32 -19.19 -0.43 0.68
C VAL A 32 -19.67 -1.69 1.39
N PRO A 33 -21.00 -1.96 1.40
CA PRO A 33 -21.53 -3.23 1.87
C PRO A 33 -20.82 -4.43 1.21
N GLY A 34 -20.53 -5.45 2.03
CA GLY A 34 -19.85 -6.68 1.61
C GLY A 34 -18.31 -6.62 1.59
N GLU A 35 -17.68 -5.44 1.54
CA GLU A 35 -16.21 -5.34 1.51
C GLU A 35 -15.55 -6.01 2.72
N ALA A 36 -16.01 -5.66 3.93
CA ALA A 36 -15.50 -6.23 5.17
C ALA A 36 -15.85 -7.73 5.29
N ASP A 37 -17.06 -8.13 4.90
CA ASP A 37 -17.57 -9.50 5.05
C ASP A 37 -16.80 -10.51 4.18
N TYR A 38 -16.40 -10.06 2.98
CA TYR A 38 -15.70 -10.86 1.98
C TYR A 38 -14.20 -10.57 1.90
N ARG A 39 -13.65 -9.80 2.84
CA ARG A 39 -12.20 -9.65 3.03
C ARG A 39 -11.56 -11.03 3.21
N ASN A 40 -10.51 -11.31 2.44
CA ASN A 40 -9.85 -12.62 2.37
C ASN A 40 -10.74 -13.79 1.87
N LYS A 41 -11.93 -13.49 1.34
CA LYS A 41 -12.87 -14.46 0.74
C LYS A 41 -13.24 -14.08 -0.70
N GLY A 42 -12.38 -13.31 -1.36
CA GLY A 42 -12.54 -12.79 -2.71
C GLY A 42 -12.22 -11.30 -2.81
N VAL A 43 -12.36 -10.53 -1.72
CA VAL A 43 -11.82 -9.17 -1.65
C VAL A 43 -10.36 -9.21 -1.23
N ALA A 44 -9.50 -8.65 -2.07
CA ALA A 44 -8.05 -8.62 -1.93
C ALA A 44 -7.51 -7.19 -2.14
N TYR A 45 -6.36 -6.91 -1.55
CA TYR A 45 -5.69 -5.59 -1.67
C TYR A 45 -4.30 -5.69 -2.29
N CYS A 46 -3.76 -6.90 -2.43
CA CYS A 46 -2.42 -7.14 -2.94
C CYS A 46 -2.49 -8.05 -4.19
N PRO A 47 -2.41 -7.52 -5.41
CA PRO A 47 -2.41 -8.33 -6.63
C PRO A 47 -1.26 -9.34 -6.64
N HIS A 48 -0.06 -8.93 -6.20
CA HIS A 48 1.11 -9.80 -6.13
C HIS A 48 0.93 -11.00 -5.20
N CYS A 49 0.14 -10.85 -4.14
CA CYS A 49 -0.07 -11.86 -3.11
C CYS A 49 -1.15 -12.86 -3.53
N ASP A 50 -2.30 -12.34 -3.98
CA ASP A 50 -3.51 -13.15 -4.18
C ASP A 50 -3.77 -13.47 -5.66
N GLY A 51 -3.15 -12.77 -6.61
CA GLY A 51 -3.35 -12.95 -8.05
C GLY A 51 -3.30 -14.40 -8.53
N PRO A 52 -2.28 -15.21 -8.14
CA PRO A 52 -2.21 -16.63 -8.50
C PRO A 52 -3.42 -17.48 -8.08
N LEU A 53 -4.15 -17.08 -7.03
CA LEU A 53 -5.32 -17.80 -6.51
C LEU A 53 -6.55 -17.66 -7.43
N PHE A 54 -6.54 -16.70 -8.36
CA PHE A 54 -7.65 -16.40 -9.28
C PHE A 54 -7.42 -16.91 -10.72
N LYS A 55 -6.47 -17.83 -10.91
CA LYS A 55 -6.22 -18.45 -12.22
C LYS A 55 -7.51 -19.01 -12.84
N GLY A 56 -7.80 -18.61 -14.08
CA GLY A 56 -9.01 -19.03 -14.80
C GLY A 56 -10.31 -18.52 -14.18
N LYS A 57 -10.29 -17.43 -13.39
CA LYS A 57 -11.46 -16.75 -12.85
C LYS A 57 -11.61 -15.35 -13.45
N ARG A 58 -12.80 -14.78 -13.33
CA ARG A 58 -13.06 -13.37 -13.64
C ARG A 58 -12.85 -12.53 -12.38
N VAL A 59 -12.18 -11.39 -12.49
CA VAL A 59 -11.91 -10.50 -11.35
C VAL A 59 -12.17 -9.05 -11.73
N ALA A 60 -12.39 -8.18 -10.73
CA ALA A 60 -12.38 -6.74 -10.90
C ALA A 60 -11.16 -6.13 -10.21
N VAL A 61 -10.65 -5.03 -10.77
CA VAL A 61 -9.70 -4.14 -10.11
C VAL A 61 -10.37 -2.79 -9.93
N VAL A 62 -10.39 -2.24 -8.71
CA VAL A 62 -11.03 -0.96 -8.41
C VAL A 62 -9.97 0.12 -8.21
N GLY A 63 -10.00 1.15 -9.05
CA GLY A 63 -9.04 2.25 -9.12
C GLY A 63 -8.27 2.24 -10.44
N GLY A 64 -8.18 3.41 -11.10
CA GLY A 64 -7.52 3.62 -12.39
C GLY A 64 -6.31 4.56 -12.33
N GLY A 65 -5.67 4.68 -11.16
CA GLY A 65 -4.30 5.18 -11.03
C GLY A 65 -3.26 4.11 -11.41
N ASN A 66 -1.96 4.45 -11.35
CA ASN A 66 -0.87 3.53 -11.73
C ASN A 66 -1.00 2.15 -11.07
N SER A 67 -1.21 2.09 -9.74
CA SER A 67 -1.34 0.81 -9.02
C SER A 67 -2.47 -0.07 -9.55
N GLY A 68 -3.64 0.52 -9.83
CA GLY A 68 -4.77 -0.23 -10.37
C GLY A 68 -4.56 -0.70 -11.81
N VAL A 69 -4.00 0.17 -12.66
CA VAL A 69 -3.71 -0.20 -14.05
C VAL A 69 -2.62 -1.26 -14.15
N GLU A 70 -1.53 -1.13 -13.39
CA GLU A 70 -0.47 -2.13 -13.30
C GLU A 70 -1.02 -3.47 -12.77
N ALA A 71 -1.84 -3.43 -11.71
CA ALA A 71 -2.49 -4.62 -11.18
C ALA A 71 -3.38 -5.30 -12.21
N THR A 72 -4.14 -4.55 -13.02
CA THR A 72 -4.93 -5.13 -14.10
C THR A 72 -4.06 -5.77 -15.18
N ILE A 73 -2.95 -5.13 -15.57
CA ILE A 73 -2.02 -5.69 -16.55
C ILE A 73 -1.39 -6.99 -16.04
N ASP A 74 -0.98 -7.02 -14.77
CA ASP A 74 -0.44 -8.21 -14.11
C ASP A 74 -1.47 -9.35 -14.07
N LEU A 75 -2.65 -9.08 -13.52
CA LEU A 75 -3.73 -10.06 -13.39
C LEU A 75 -4.22 -10.59 -14.74
N ALA A 76 -4.24 -9.77 -15.79
CA ALA A 76 -4.65 -10.18 -17.13
C ALA A 76 -3.78 -11.31 -17.71
N GLY A 77 -2.54 -11.47 -17.24
CA GLY A 77 -1.66 -12.59 -17.59
C GLY A 77 -1.97 -13.91 -16.85
N ILE A 78 -2.81 -13.87 -15.82
CA ILE A 78 -3.06 -14.99 -14.89
C ILE A 78 -4.53 -15.45 -14.95
N VAL A 79 -5.45 -14.50 -14.99
CA VAL A 79 -6.89 -14.73 -14.82
C VAL A 79 -7.60 -14.92 -16.17
N GLU A 80 -8.87 -15.33 -16.14
CA GLU A 80 -9.68 -15.44 -17.37
C GLU A 80 -9.99 -14.04 -17.94
N HIS A 81 -10.39 -13.11 -17.07
CA HIS A 81 -10.83 -11.78 -17.46
C HIS A 81 -10.68 -10.78 -16.32
N VAL A 82 -10.27 -9.55 -16.61
CA VAL A 82 -10.23 -8.44 -15.65
C VAL A 82 -11.17 -7.33 -16.07
N THR A 83 -11.97 -6.82 -15.15
CA THR A 83 -12.71 -5.55 -15.35
C THR A 83 -12.09 -4.48 -14.46
N LEU A 84 -11.46 -3.46 -15.04
CA LEU A 84 -10.98 -2.29 -14.31
C LEU A 84 -12.14 -1.31 -14.12
N ILE A 85 -12.34 -0.87 -12.88
CA ILE A 85 -13.40 0.05 -12.46
C ILE A 85 -12.74 1.35 -11.99
N GLU A 86 -12.93 2.42 -12.75
CA GLU A 86 -12.48 3.78 -12.41
C GLU A 86 -13.69 4.64 -12.04
N PHE A 87 -13.57 5.33 -10.91
CA PHE A 87 -14.61 6.19 -10.36
C PHE A 87 -14.83 7.44 -11.23
N ASP A 88 -13.77 8.05 -11.73
CA ASP A 88 -13.82 9.23 -12.60
C ASP A 88 -14.04 8.88 -14.08
N ALA A 89 -14.26 9.91 -14.91
CA ALA A 89 -14.44 9.77 -16.35
C ALA A 89 -13.15 9.34 -17.09
N ASN A 90 -11.98 9.48 -16.45
CA ASN A 90 -10.68 9.22 -17.05
C ASN A 90 -9.78 8.46 -16.08
N LEU A 91 -8.97 7.55 -16.62
CA LEU A 91 -7.87 6.94 -15.88
C LEU A 91 -6.81 7.99 -15.54
N ARG A 92 -6.26 7.91 -14.33
CA ARG A 92 -5.20 8.79 -13.84
C ARG A 92 -3.80 8.20 -14.02
N ALA A 93 -3.71 6.96 -14.47
CA ALA A 93 -2.44 6.28 -14.70
C ALA A 93 -1.65 6.90 -15.87
N ASP A 94 -0.35 6.66 -15.91
CA ASP A 94 0.54 7.12 -16.98
C ASP A 94 0.07 6.61 -18.36
N GLU A 95 0.20 7.43 -19.40
CA GLU A 95 -0.32 7.12 -20.74
C GLU A 95 0.22 5.79 -21.30
N VAL A 96 1.50 5.47 -21.02
CA VAL A 96 2.12 4.21 -21.43
C VAL A 96 1.43 2.99 -20.81
N LEU A 97 1.02 3.09 -19.56
CA LEU A 97 0.28 2.04 -18.85
C LEU A 97 -1.14 1.93 -19.41
N GLN A 98 -1.81 3.05 -19.66
CA GLN A 98 -3.15 3.02 -20.27
C GLN A 98 -3.12 2.44 -21.69
N ALA A 99 -2.10 2.75 -22.50
CA ALA A 99 -1.92 2.19 -23.83
C ALA A 99 -1.70 0.67 -23.76
N LYS A 100 -0.85 0.22 -22.82
CA LYS A 100 -0.66 -1.22 -22.58
C LYS A 100 -1.95 -1.88 -22.13
N LEU A 101 -2.68 -1.30 -21.18
CA LEU A 101 -3.96 -1.81 -20.68
C LEU A 101 -4.98 -2.02 -21.82
N ARG A 102 -5.17 -1.01 -22.67
CA ARG A 102 -6.09 -1.06 -23.82
C ARG A 102 -5.68 -2.06 -24.91
N SER A 103 -4.43 -2.52 -24.91
CA SER A 103 -3.96 -3.54 -25.86
C SER A 103 -4.34 -4.98 -25.47
N LEU A 104 -4.81 -5.19 -24.24
CA LEU A 104 -5.13 -6.52 -23.70
C LEU A 104 -6.53 -6.96 -24.13
N SER A 105 -6.66 -8.20 -24.63
CA SER A 105 -7.91 -8.73 -25.19
C SER A 105 -8.90 -9.26 -24.15
N ASN A 106 -8.47 -9.43 -22.89
CA ASN A 106 -9.28 -9.96 -21.79
C ASN A 106 -9.51 -8.92 -20.68
N VAL A 107 -9.51 -7.64 -21.05
CA VAL A 107 -9.69 -6.51 -20.13
C VAL A 107 -10.82 -5.62 -20.62
N ASP A 108 -11.79 -5.37 -19.73
CA ASP A 108 -12.77 -4.30 -19.88
C ASP A 108 -12.40 -3.12 -18.98
N ILE A 109 -12.59 -1.89 -19.47
CA ILE A 109 -12.36 -0.66 -18.71
C ILE A 109 -13.69 0.06 -18.54
N LEU A 110 -14.13 0.21 -17.30
CA LEU A 110 -15.32 0.96 -16.93
C LEU A 110 -14.90 2.26 -16.25
N VAL A 111 -15.25 3.40 -16.84
CA VAL A 111 -15.09 4.73 -16.26
C VAL A 111 -16.44 5.23 -15.72
N ASN A 112 -16.44 6.30 -14.94
CA ASN A 112 -17.63 6.81 -14.25
C ASN A 112 -18.32 5.74 -13.39
N ALA A 113 -17.59 4.71 -12.95
CA ALA A 113 -18.17 3.55 -12.30
C ALA A 113 -17.88 3.58 -10.79
N HIS A 114 -18.92 3.79 -9.99
CA HIS A 114 -18.83 3.76 -8.54
C HIS A 114 -19.32 2.41 -8.01
N THR A 115 -18.39 1.57 -7.53
CA THR A 115 -18.74 0.34 -6.80
C THR A 115 -19.68 0.68 -5.63
N SER A 116 -20.85 0.05 -5.57
CA SER A 116 -21.85 0.29 -4.54
C SER A 116 -22.01 -0.88 -3.57
N GLU A 117 -21.69 -2.10 -4.00
CA GLU A 117 -21.79 -3.32 -3.17
C GLU A 117 -20.87 -4.42 -3.71
N ILE A 118 -20.31 -5.24 -2.81
CA ILE A 118 -19.64 -6.50 -3.16
C ILE A 118 -20.56 -7.64 -2.72
N THR A 119 -21.00 -8.46 -3.67
CA THR A 119 -21.94 -9.56 -3.41
C THR A 119 -21.20 -10.87 -3.20
N GLY A 120 -21.84 -11.79 -2.49
CA GLY A 120 -21.28 -13.13 -2.32
C GLY A 120 -22.32 -14.22 -2.16
N ALA A 121 -21.89 -15.43 -2.49
CA ALA A 121 -22.64 -16.67 -2.36
C ALA A 121 -21.74 -17.73 -1.75
N ASN A 122 -22.30 -18.59 -0.89
CA ASN A 122 -21.56 -19.67 -0.21
C ASN A 122 -20.33 -19.16 0.57
N GLY A 123 -20.43 -17.96 1.14
CA GLY A 123 -19.38 -17.35 1.96
C GLY A 123 -18.18 -16.80 1.18
N ARG A 124 -18.29 -16.60 -0.14
CA ARG A 124 -17.24 -16.01 -0.99
C ARG A 124 -17.84 -14.99 -1.96
N VAL A 125 -16.99 -14.11 -2.50
CA VAL A 125 -17.40 -13.17 -3.56
C VAL A 125 -17.97 -13.94 -4.75
N ASP A 126 -19.11 -13.46 -5.26
CA ASP A 126 -19.73 -13.93 -6.49
C ASP A 126 -20.01 -12.80 -7.49
N GLY A 127 -19.83 -11.55 -7.07
CA GLY A 127 -20.04 -10.39 -7.92
C GLY A 127 -19.74 -9.06 -7.26
N LEU A 128 -19.93 -8.01 -8.05
CA LEU A 128 -19.81 -6.61 -7.66
C LEU A 128 -20.93 -5.83 -8.33
N VAL A 129 -21.57 -4.94 -7.59
CA VAL A 129 -22.53 -3.97 -8.13
C VAL A 129 -21.84 -2.62 -8.22
N TYR A 130 -22.00 -1.93 -9.34
CA TYR A 130 -21.56 -0.56 -9.50
C TYR A 130 -22.67 0.30 -10.09
N LYS A 131 -22.63 1.59 -9.75
CA LYS A 131 -23.47 2.63 -10.32
C LYS A 131 -22.66 3.41 -11.35
N ASP A 132 -23.17 3.49 -12.56
CA ASP A 132 -22.70 4.45 -13.55
C ASP A 132 -23.10 5.86 -13.08
N ARG A 133 -22.11 6.72 -12.87
CA ARG A 133 -22.28 8.08 -12.35
C ARG A 133 -22.82 9.05 -13.39
N GLU A 134 -22.70 8.74 -14.67
CA GLU A 134 -23.23 9.55 -15.76
C GLU A 134 -24.72 9.27 -15.97
N THR A 135 -25.11 8.00 -16.03
CA THR A 135 -26.50 7.60 -16.30
C THR A 135 -27.33 7.37 -15.04
N GLY A 136 -26.68 7.09 -13.91
CA GLY A 136 -27.33 6.70 -12.66
C GLY A 136 -27.75 5.23 -12.61
N ASN A 137 -27.52 4.46 -13.67
CA ASN A 137 -27.91 3.05 -13.76
C ASN A 137 -27.02 2.16 -12.88
N GLU A 138 -27.61 1.10 -12.33
CA GLU A 138 -26.88 0.08 -11.60
C GLU A 138 -26.62 -1.14 -12.48
N HIS A 139 -25.42 -1.69 -12.35
CA HIS A 139 -24.95 -2.83 -13.11
C HIS A 139 -24.32 -3.85 -12.17
N ARG A 140 -24.55 -5.13 -12.44
CA ARG A 140 -23.93 -6.24 -11.71
C ARG A 140 -22.92 -6.95 -12.58
N LEU A 141 -21.71 -7.11 -12.07
CA LEU A 141 -20.65 -7.93 -12.66
C LEU A 141 -20.54 -9.25 -11.90
N GLN A 142 -20.61 -10.37 -12.61
CA GLN A 142 -20.34 -11.68 -12.04
C GLN A 142 -18.83 -11.96 -12.08
N LEU A 143 -18.24 -12.17 -10.91
CA LEU A 143 -16.78 -12.33 -10.74
C LEU A 143 -16.46 -13.09 -9.46
N ALA A 144 -15.24 -13.61 -9.35
CA ALA A 144 -14.80 -14.37 -8.18
C ALA A 144 -13.95 -13.53 -7.20
N GLY A 145 -13.40 -12.41 -7.66
CA GLY A 145 -12.50 -11.58 -6.85
C GLY A 145 -12.54 -10.09 -7.19
N VAL A 146 -12.28 -9.27 -6.18
CA VAL A 146 -12.23 -7.81 -6.26
C VAL A 146 -10.92 -7.35 -5.65
N PHE A 147 -10.05 -6.75 -6.46
CA PHE A 147 -8.77 -6.18 -6.06
C PHE A 147 -8.90 -4.68 -5.87
N VAL A 148 -8.84 -4.21 -4.63
CA VAL A 148 -8.99 -2.79 -4.30
C VAL A 148 -7.64 -2.10 -4.43
N GLN A 149 -7.50 -1.17 -5.39
CA GLN A 149 -6.26 -0.44 -5.74
C GLN A 149 -6.48 1.08 -5.75
N ILE A 150 -7.26 1.60 -4.80
CA ILE A 150 -7.61 3.03 -4.69
C ILE A 150 -6.61 3.86 -3.87
N GLY A 151 -5.50 3.24 -3.45
CA GLY A 151 -4.37 3.90 -2.80
C GLY A 151 -3.96 3.26 -1.47
N LEU A 152 -2.70 3.50 -1.13
CA LEU A 152 -2.08 3.11 0.13
C LEU A 152 -1.81 4.36 0.95
N VAL A 153 -2.05 4.30 2.26
CA VAL A 153 -1.83 5.41 3.19
C VAL A 153 -0.80 4.98 4.23
N PRO A 154 0.43 5.53 4.19
CA PRO A 154 1.43 5.32 5.24
C PRO A 154 0.89 5.72 6.61
N ASN A 155 1.24 5.00 7.67
CA ASN A 155 0.83 5.33 9.03
C ASN A 155 1.80 6.35 9.64
N THR A 156 1.81 7.56 9.07
CA THR A 156 2.83 8.60 9.29
C THR A 156 2.21 9.95 9.62
N GLU A 157 0.89 10.07 9.69
CA GLU A 157 0.19 11.34 9.97
C GLU A 157 0.60 11.95 11.31
N TRP A 158 0.96 11.11 12.28
CA TRP A 158 1.46 11.54 13.59
C TRP A 158 2.86 12.19 13.55
N LEU A 159 3.55 12.12 12.40
CA LEU A 159 4.85 12.75 12.16
C LEU A 159 4.73 14.18 11.63
N ASP A 160 3.52 14.66 11.36
CA ASP A 160 3.30 16.04 10.92
C ASP A 160 3.89 17.04 11.93
N GLY A 161 4.73 17.96 11.43
CA GLY A 161 5.44 18.92 12.27
C GLY A 161 6.67 18.39 13.01
N SER A 162 7.01 17.10 12.89
CA SER A 162 8.22 16.52 13.50
C SER A 162 9.54 16.98 12.84
N GLY A 163 9.47 17.54 11.63
CA GLY A 163 10.63 17.87 10.80
C GLY A 163 11.16 16.70 9.95
N LEU A 164 10.53 15.52 10.01
CA LEU A 164 10.81 14.44 9.07
C LEU A 164 10.32 14.79 7.67
N ALA A 165 11.15 14.49 6.66
CA ALA A 165 10.79 14.64 5.27
C ALA A 165 9.84 13.51 4.86
N LEU A 166 8.64 13.89 4.40
CA LEU A 166 7.65 12.99 3.83
C LEU A 166 7.51 13.24 2.33
N SER A 167 7.27 12.18 1.56
CA SER A 167 6.91 12.27 0.15
C SER A 167 5.55 12.96 -0.02
N LYS A 168 5.18 13.33 -1.25
CA LYS A 168 3.83 13.83 -1.55
C LYS A 168 2.69 12.84 -1.21
N HIS A 169 3.04 11.58 -0.94
CA HIS A 169 2.13 10.51 -0.54
C HIS A 169 2.18 10.19 0.97
N GLY A 170 2.94 10.98 1.75
CA GLY A 170 3.08 10.79 3.20
C GLY A 170 4.11 9.73 3.58
N GLU A 171 4.87 9.18 2.64
CA GLU A 171 5.90 8.16 2.93
C GLU A 171 7.15 8.81 3.51
N ILE A 172 7.79 8.19 4.49
CA ILE A 172 9.06 8.67 5.04
C ILE A 172 10.14 8.56 3.96
N VAL A 173 10.76 9.69 3.63
CA VAL A 173 11.88 9.74 2.67
C VAL A 173 13.10 9.13 3.34
N ILE A 174 13.68 8.12 2.69
CA ILE A 174 14.87 7.42 3.16
C ILE A 174 15.95 7.38 2.08
N ASP A 175 17.20 7.22 2.50
CA ASP A 175 18.30 6.81 1.61
C ASP A 175 18.39 5.27 1.47
N ASP A 176 19.37 4.80 0.70
CA ASP A 176 19.61 3.37 0.45
C ASP A 176 19.97 2.56 1.71
N GLU A 177 20.28 3.23 2.82
CA GLU A 177 20.61 2.66 4.14
C GLU A 177 19.46 2.80 5.15
N GLY A 178 18.30 3.31 4.73
CA GLY A 178 17.11 3.49 5.57
C GLY A 178 17.18 4.73 6.48
N ARG A 179 18.14 5.64 6.25
CA ARG A 179 18.28 6.86 7.06
C ARG A 179 17.33 7.94 6.58
N THR A 180 16.76 8.69 7.51
CA THR A 180 15.93 9.86 7.21
C THR A 180 16.78 11.14 7.12
N ASN A 181 16.14 12.28 6.87
CA ASN A 181 16.79 13.59 6.95
C ASN A 181 17.22 13.99 8.37
N LEU A 182 16.71 13.30 9.41
CA LEU A 182 17.07 13.55 10.80
C LEU A 182 18.12 12.51 11.25
N PRO A 183 19.29 12.94 11.75
CA PRO A 183 20.32 12.02 12.24
C PRO A 183 19.75 11.08 13.30
N SER A 184 20.17 9.81 13.30
CA SER A 184 19.72 8.74 14.22
C SER A 184 18.24 8.38 14.19
N ILE A 185 17.47 8.92 13.24
CA ILE A 185 16.12 8.44 12.94
C ILE A 185 16.19 7.75 11.59
N LEU A 186 15.78 6.49 11.59
CA LEU A 186 15.71 5.61 10.44
C LEU A 186 14.26 5.20 10.24
N ALA A 187 13.95 4.66 9.06
CA ALA A 187 12.65 4.09 8.79
C ALA A 187 12.76 2.86 7.90
N ALA A 188 11.78 1.96 7.98
CA ALA A 188 11.80 0.70 7.25
C ALA A 188 10.39 0.24 6.87
N GLY A 189 10.30 -0.45 5.72
CA GLY A 189 9.07 -1.07 5.24
C GLY A 189 8.07 -0.07 4.67
N ASP A 190 6.79 -0.45 4.69
CA ASP A 190 5.76 0.19 3.87
C ASP A 190 5.50 1.67 4.17
N CYS A 191 5.87 2.15 5.36
CA CYS A 191 5.77 3.58 5.72
C CYS A 191 6.80 4.46 5.00
N THR A 192 7.76 3.86 4.30
CA THR A 192 8.86 4.56 3.62
C THR A 192 8.65 4.67 2.12
N THR A 193 9.54 5.40 1.47
CA THR A 193 9.64 5.54 0.01
C THR A 193 10.14 4.29 -0.71
N VAL A 194 10.27 3.13 -0.03
CA VAL A 194 10.52 1.85 -0.69
C VAL A 194 9.43 1.59 -1.75
N PRO A 195 9.79 1.28 -3.01
CA PRO A 195 8.82 1.28 -4.11
C PRO A 195 7.81 0.13 -4.03
N TYR A 196 8.15 -0.97 -3.36
CA TYR A 196 7.33 -2.17 -3.31
C TYR A 196 6.97 -2.54 -1.87
N LYS A 197 5.71 -2.90 -1.67
CA LYS A 197 5.11 -3.13 -0.35
C LYS A 197 4.83 -4.61 -0.18
N GLN A 198 5.81 -5.33 0.37
CA GLN A 198 5.80 -6.79 0.50
C GLN A 198 6.49 -7.19 1.81
N ILE A 199 6.06 -8.32 2.39
CA ILE A 199 6.62 -8.83 3.65
C ILE A 199 8.13 -9.00 3.54
N VAL A 200 8.62 -9.69 2.50
CA VAL A 200 10.06 -9.95 2.32
C VAL A 200 10.86 -8.67 2.07
N VAL A 201 10.27 -7.68 1.38
CA VAL A 201 10.89 -6.37 1.15
C VAL A 201 10.99 -5.62 2.47
N ALA A 202 9.90 -5.53 3.24
CA ALA A 202 9.87 -4.86 4.53
C ALA A 202 10.85 -5.50 5.55
N MET A 203 11.00 -6.83 5.54
CA MET A 203 11.99 -7.54 6.36
C MET A 203 13.43 -7.16 5.98
N GLY A 204 13.72 -7.05 4.68
CA GLY A 204 15.02 -6.59 4.17
C GLY A 204 15.32 -5.15 4.59
N GLU A 205 14.35 -4.24 4.41
CA GLU A 205 14.48 -2.85 4.85
C GLU A 205 14.66 -2.74 6.37
N GLY A 206 13.98 -3.58 7.16
CA GLY A 206 14.14 -3.63 8.61
C GLY A 206 15.55 -4.05 9.04
N SER A 207 16.12 -5.04 8.34
CA SER A 207 17.49 -5.51 8.58
C SER A 207 18.51 -4.43 8.25
N LYS A 208 18.35 -3.75 7.10
CA LYS A 208 19.16 -2.61 6.68
C LYS A 208 19.10 -1.48 7.71
N ALA A 209 17.92 -1.02 8.10
CA ALA A 209 17.75 0.04 9.09
C ALA A 209 18.32 -0.36 10.47
N GLY A 210 18.18 -1.63 10.87
CA GLY A 210 18.79 -2.15 12.10
C GLY A 210 20.31 -2.03 12.12
N LEU A 211 20.97 -2.43 11.03
CA LEU A 211 22.42 -2.32 10.88
C LEU A 211 22.87 -0.86 10.82
N SER A 212 22.15 0.00 10.10
CA SER A 212 22.45 1.43 10.01
C SER A 212 22.27 2.15 11.36
N ALA A 213 21.28 1.77 12.15
CA ALA A 213 21.10 2.27 13.51
C ALA A 213 22.28 1.88 14.41
N PHE A 214 22.74 0.63 14.31
CA PHE A 214 23.93 0.17 15.05
C PHE A 214 25.20 0.91 14.63
N ASP A 215 25.46 1.06 13.32
CA ASP A 215 26.60 1.82 12.79
C ASP A 215 26.60 3.27 13.30
N PHE A 216 25.43 3.92 13.30
CA PHE A 216 25.28 5.25 13.89
C PHE A 216 25.68 5.24 15.38
N LEU A 217 25.18 4.30 16.16
CA LEU A 217 25.40 4.25 17.61
C LEU A 217 26.87 4.05 17.98
N ILE A 218 27.62 3.24 17.24
CA ILE A 218 29.05 2.98 17.50
C ILE A 218 29.92 4.18 17.09
N ARG A 219 29.58 4.88 16.01
CA ARG A 219 30.32 6.08 15.56
C ARG A 219 30.04 7.32 16.41
N ASN A 220 28.95 7.29 17.16
CA ASN A 220 28.48 8.39 18.01
C ASN A 220 28.32 7.94 19.47
N ALA A 221 29.14 6.97 19.90
CA ALA A 221 29.21 6.55 21.31
C ALA A 221 29.80 7.70 22.16
N PRO A 222 29.23 7.98 23.35
CA PRO A 222 29.84 8.93 24.28
C PRO A 222 31.26 8.47 24.66
N GLU A 223 32.21 9.41 24.78
CA GLU A 223 33.61 9.11 25.11
C GLU A 223 33.77 8.27 26.39
N GLU A 224 32.90 8.45 27.40
CA GLU A 224 32.90 7.66 28.64
C GLU A 224 32.63 6.15 28.41
N GLN A 225 31.86 5.78 27.39
CA GLN A 225 31.60 4.36 27.08
C GLN A 225 32.75 3.71 26.31
N VAL A 226 33.50 4.49 25.54
CA VAL A 226 34.69 4.02 24.81
C VAL A 226 35.86 3.80 25.77
N ALA A 227 36.01 4.68 26.77
CA ALA A 227 37.07 4.59 27.78
C ALA A 227 36.90 3.42 28.78
N GLN A 228 35.69 2.93 29.00
CA GLN A 228 35.43 1.76 29.86
C GLN A 228 35.63 0.41 29.14
N ALA A 229 35.67 0.40 27.80
CA ALA A 229 35.82 -0.81 27.00
C ALA A 229 37.26 -1.05 26.50
N ALA A 230 38.16 -0.08 26.70
CA ALA A 230 39.59 -0.13 26.36
C ALA A 230 40.44 -0.44 27.60
#